data_AF-A0A1G2P5L3-F1
#
_entry.id   AF-A0A1G2P5L3-F1
#
_cell.length_a   1.000
_cell.length_b   1.000
_cell.length_c   1.000
_cell.angle_alpha   90.00
_cell.angle_beta   90.00
_cell.angle_gamma   90.00
#
_symmetry.space_group_name_H-M   'P 1'
#
loop_
_entity.id
_entity.type
_entity.pdbx_description
1 polymer ?
#
loop_
_entity_poly.entity_id
_entity_poly.type
_entity_poly.pdbx_seq_one_letter_code
_entity_poly.pdbx_strand_id
1 'polypeptide(L)' 'MRFSESQVDLLAKYLSDISKILFASTVVGFFLPTTAGEITIPVFVLGSIVTATSLAFSVRLAR' A
#
# COMPACT_ATOMS: atom_id res chain seq x y z
N MET A 1 -12.19 16.73 16.88
CA MET A 1 -11.53 15.63 17.62
C MET A 1 -10.04 15.75 17.37
N ARG A 2 -9.23 15.90 18.42
CA ARG A 2 -7.77 16.00 18.30
C ARG A 2 -7.24 14.58 18.51
N PHE A 3 -6.78 13.92 17.46
CA PHE A 3 -6.22 12.57 17.56
C PHE A 3 -4.98 12.61 18.46
N SER A 4 -4.79 11.59 19.31
CA SER A 4 -3.56 11.49 20.09
C SER A 4 -2.39 11.13 19.18
N GLU A 5 -1.18 11.59 19.51
CA GLU A 5 0.02 11.26 18.74
C GLU A 5 0.22 9.75 18.58
N SER A 6 -0.16 8.95 19.59
CA SER A 6 -0.14 7.50 19.52
C SER A 6 -1.10 6.91 18.48
N GLN A 7 -2.28 7.51 18.27
CA GLN A 7 -3.22 7.05 17.24
C GLN A 7 -2.71 7.37 15.83
N VAL A 8 -2.09 8.54 15.69
CA VAL A 8 -1.49 9.01 14.44
C VAL A 8 -0.32 8.11 14.04
N ASP A 9 0.56 7.76 15.00
CA ASP A 9 1.69 6.85 14.77
C ASP A 9 1.25 5.42 14.43
N LEU A 10 0.23 4.90 15.11
CA LEU A 10 -0.36 3.58 14.78
C LEU A 10 -0.95 3.54 13.37
N LEU A 11 -1.67 4.60 12.98
CA LEU A 11 -2.23 4.69 11.64
C LEU A 11 -1.12 4.82 10.58
N ALA A 12 -0.04 5.54 10.86
CA ALA A 12 1.09 5.66 9.96
C ALA A 12 1.77 4.31 9.73
N LYS A 13 2.00 3.53 10.80
CA LYS A 13 2.54 2.17 10.72
C LYS A 13 1.63 1.22 9.94
N TYR A 14 0.34 1.24 10.23
CA TYR A 14 -0.65 0.44 9.51
C TYR A 14 -0.65 0.73 8.01
N LEU A 15 -0.65 2.00 7.62
CA LEU A 15 -0.58 2.41 6.21
C LEU A 15 0.74 2.00 5.54
N SER A 16 1.84 2.03 6.29
CA SER A 16 3.14 1.53 5.81
C SER A 16 3.08 0.03 5.52
N ASP A 17 2.55 -0.77 6.45
CA ASP A 17 2.49 -2.22 6.29
C ASP A 17 1.54 -2.64 5.17
N ILE A 18 0.39 -1.96 5.03
CA ILE A 18 -0.50 -2.16 3.88
C ILE A 18 0.21 -1.84 2.57
N SER A 19 0.96 -0.73 2.49
CA SER A 19 1.65 -0.37 1.26
C SER A 19 2.65 -1.45 0.81
N LYS A 20 3.34 -2.11 1.76
CA LYS A 20 4.25 -3.22 1.46
C LYS A 20 3.50 -4.44 0.94
N ILE A 21 2.36 -4.78 1.55
CA ILE A 21 1.52 -5.91 1.11
C ILE A 21 0.94 -5.64 -0.28
N LEU A 22 0.43 -4.43 -0.52
CA LEU A 22 -0.11 -4.05 -1.83
C LEU A 22 0.99 -4.03 -2.89
N PHE A 23 2.19 -3.53 -2.57
CA PHE A 23 3.34 -3.61 -3.44
C PHE A 23 3.66 -5.07 -3.80
N ALA A 24 3.76 -5.94 -2.80
CA ALA A 24 4.01 -7.35 -3.02
C ALA A 24 2.91 -7.97 -3.91
N SER A 25 1.64 -7.82 -3.56
CA SER A 25 0.52 -8.38 -4.31
C SER A 25 0.46 -7.87 -5.76
N THR A 26 0.61 -6.56 -5.95
CA THR A 26 0.42 -5.93 -7.27
C THR A 26 1.65 -6.07 -8.16
N VAL A 27 2.86 -5.84 -7.63
CA VAL A 27 4.10 -5.85 -8.42
C VAL A 27 4.60 -7.28 -8.60
N VAL A 28 4.65 -8.10 -7.54
CA VAL A 28 5.05 -9.51 -7.67
C VAL A 28 4.00 -10.25 -8.52
N GLY A 29 2.70 -10.04 -8.28
CA GLY A 29 1.66 -10.72 -9.05
C GLY A 29 1.56 -10.31 -10.53
N PHE A 30 2.03 -9.12 -10.90
CA PHE A 30 2.07 -8.68 -12.31
C PHE A 30 3.33 -9.16 -13.04
N PHE A 31 4.49 -9.09 -12.41
CA PHE A 31 5.76 -9.43 -13.06
C PHE A 31 6.17 -10.89 -12.92
N LEU A 32 5.73 -11.59 -11.88
CA LEU A 32 5.99 -13.01 -11.69
C LEU A 32 4.73 -13.80 -12.06
N PRO A 33 4.81 -14.70 -13.07
CA PRO A 33 3.68 -15.56 -13.39
C PRO A 33 3.40 -16.47 -12.20
N THR A 34 2.27 -16.23 -11.53
CA THR A 34 1.80 -17.06 -10.43
C THR A 34 0.66 -17.95 -10.89
N THR A 35 0.46 -19.08 -10.21
CA THR A 35 -0.67 -19.99 -10.45
C THR A 35 -2.03 -19.36 -10.15
N ALA A 36 -2.06 -18.17 -9.54
CA ALA A 36 -3.27 -17.46 -9.13
C ALA A 36 -3.92 -16.62 -10.25
N GLY A 37 -3.33 -16.59 -11.45
CA GLY A 37 -3.84 -15.85 -12.61
C GLY A 37 -3.04 -14.58 -12.90
N GLU A 38 -3.00 -14.18 -14.16
CA GLU A 38 -2.30 -12.96 -14.58
C GLU A 38 -3.04 -11.70 -14.10
N ILE A 39 -2.30 -10.82 -13.43
CA ILE A 39 -2.79 -9.47 -13.14
C ILE A 39 -2.85 -8.70 -14.46
N THR A 40 -4.03 -8.17 -14.80
CA THR A 40 -4.19 -7.34 -16.00
C THR A 40 -3.59 -5.95 -15.80
N ILE A 41 -3.17 -5.30 -16.89
CA ILE A 41 -2.56 -3.94 -16.85
C ILE A 41 -3.41 -2.93 -16.04
N PRO A 42 -4.75 -2.86 -16.19
CA PRO A 42 -5.55 -1.94 -15.39
C PRO A 42 -5.46 -2.18 -13.88
N VAL A 43 -5.44 -3.46 -13.47
CA VAL A 43 -5.33 -3.85 -12.05
C VAL A 43 -3.94 -3.48 -11.51
N PHE A 44 -2.89 -3.67 -12.30
CA PHE A 44 -1.54 -3.25 -11.93
C PHE A 44 -1.43 -1.74 -11.71
N VAL A 45 -1.98 -0.93 -12.61
CA VAL A 45 -1.96 0.53 -12.51
C VAL A 45 -2.72 0.99 -11.27
N LEU A 46 -3.93 0.47 -11.05
CA LEU A 46 -4.73 0.82 -9.87
C LEU A 46 -4.05 0.40 -8.58
N GLY A 47 -3.54 -0.84 -8.48
CA GLY A 47 -2.84 -1.31 -7.29
C GLY A 47 -1.57 -0.51 -6.99
N SER A 48 -0.86 -0.07 -8.03
CA SER A 48 0.31 0.82 -7.90
C SER A 48 -0.07 2.19 -7.34
N ILE A 49 -1.18 2.79 -7.81
CA ILE A 49 -1.69 4.07 -7.29
C ILE A 49 -2.09 3.94 -5.82
N VAL A 50 -2.83 2.89 -5.46
CA VAL A 50 -3.26 2.66 -4.07
C VAL A 50 -2.03 2.44 -3.17
N THR A 51 -1.07 1.66 -3.62
CA THR A 51 0.21 1.46 -2.91
C THR A 51 0.93 2.78 -2.65
N ALA A 52 1.11 3.60 -3.70
CA ALA A 52 1.83 4.87 -3.61
C ALA A 52 1.11 5.87 -2.69
N THR A 53 -0.22 5.93 -2.77
CA THR A 53 -1.03 6.81 -1.90
C THR A 53 -0.98 6.37 -0.45
N SER A 54 -1.15 5.08 -0.14
CA SER A 54 -1.01 4.56 1.23
C SER A 54 0.36 4.88 1.84
N LEU A 55 1.44 4.70 1.06
CA LEU A 55 2.79 5.05 1.51
C LEU A 55 2.95 6.57 1.70
N ALA A 56 2.45 7.39 0.77
CA ALA A 56 2.54 8.84 0.87
C ALA A 56 1.79 9.38 2.10
N PHE A 57 0.61 8.82 2.41
CA PHE A 57 -0.13 9.14 3.63
C PHE A 57 0.61 8.69 4.87
N SER A 58 1.15 7.47 4.90
CA SER A 58 1.98 6.96 6.00
C SER A 58 3.14 7.89 6.31
N VAL A 59 3.94 8.28 5.31
CA VAL A 59 5.11 9.15 5.47
C VAL A 59 4.71 10.56 5.92
N ARG A 60 3.59 11.10 5.42
CA ARG A 60 3.07 12.39 5.88
C ARG A 60 2.58 12.36 7.33
N LEU A 61 2.04 11.23 7.76
CA LEU A 61 1.45 11.07 9.08
C LEU A 61 2.50 10.74 10.15
N ALA A 62 3.62 10.14 9.75
CA ALA A 62 4.78 9.88 10.60
C ALA A 62 5.72 11.09 10.78
N ARG A 63 5.48 12.19 10.04
CA ARG A 63 6.17 13.48 10.21
C ARG A 63 5.39 14.37 11.16
#